data_AF-A0A392NN93-F1
#
_entry.id   AF-A0A392NN93-F1
#
_cell.length_a   1.000
_cell.length_b   1.000
_cell.length_c   1.000
_cell.angle_alpha   90.00
_cell.angle_beta   90.00
_cell.angle_gamma   90.00
#
_symmetry.space_group_name_H-M   'P 1'
#
loop_
_entity.id
_entity.type
_entity.pdbx_description
1 polymer ?
#
loop_
_entity_poly.entity_id
_entity_poly.type
_entity_poly.pdbx_seq_one_letter_code
_entity_poly.pdbx_strand_id
1 'polypeptide(L)'
;EKIRIALYVQKAALQFIDAGNRVEYKLSEEAIEAGFDIHPNEIASIVRSQDYKNLSNNGGVEAVARKLSVSTDEGVSEASIDCRQQIFGANRYTEKPSRTFLMFVWDALQDLTLTILM
;
A
#
# COMPACT_ATOMS: atom_id res chain seq x y z
N GLU A 1 -9.72 28.17 -31.90
CA GLU A 1 -9.01 26.91 -32.20
C GLU A 1 -7.77 26.60 -31.38
N LYS A 2 -6.63 27.32 -31.59
CA LYS A 2 -5.29 26.82 -31.20
C LYS A 2 -5.12 26.47 -29.71
N ILE A 3 -5.73 27.24 -28.81
CA ILE A 3 -5.66 27.00 -27.35
C ILE A 3 -6.36 25.69 -26.95
N ARG A 4 -7.53 25.38 -27.56
CA ARG A 4 -8.25 24.13 -27.27
C ARG A 4 -7.45 22.91 -27.73
N ILE A 5 -6.84 23.00 -28.92
CA ILE A 5 -5.99 21.93 -29.47
C ILE A 5 -4.79 21.69 -28.56
N ALA A 6 -4.11 22.76 -28.12
CA ALA A 6 -2.99 22.64 -27.17
C ALA A 6 -3.41 21.97 -25.86
N LEU A 7 -4.59 22.33 -25.32
CA LEU A 7 -5.17 21.70 -24.13
C LEU A 7 -5.44 20.21 -24.32
N TYR A 8 -6.00 19.80 -25.46
CA TYR A 8 -6.26 18.39 -25.77
C TYR A 8 -4.97 17.59 -25.91
N VAL A 9 -3.95 18.14 -26.59
CA VAL A 9 -2.65 17.49 -26.75
C VAL A 9 -1.96 17.34 -25.39
N GLN A 10 -2.00 18.37 -24.55
CA GLN A 10 -1.43 18.29 -23.20
C GLN A 10 -2.16 17.26 -22.33
N LYS A 11 -3.49 17.20 -22.40
CA LYS A 11 -4.29 16.19 -21.70
C LYS A 11 -3.95 14.77 -22.17
N ALA A 12 -3.82 14.55 -23.47
CA ALA A 12 -3.45 13.26 -24.03
C ALA A 12 -2.01 12.87 -23.63
N ALA A 13 -1.07 13.81 -23.64
CA ALA A 13 0.31 13.57 -23.21
C ALA A 13 0.37 13.17 -21.73
N LEU A 14 -0.37 13.85 -20.85
CA LEU A 14 -0.45 13.49 -19.43
C LEU A 14 -1.06 12.10 -19.23
N GLN A 15 -2.12 11.74 -19.97
CA GLN A 15 -2.70 10.40 -19.91
C GLN A 15 -1.73 9.31 -20.37
N PHE A 16 -0.88 9.60 -21.36
CA PHE A 16 0.12 8.66 -21.84
C PHE A 16 1.24 8.43 -20.81
N ILE A 17 1.72 9.50 -20.18
CA ILE A 17 2.72 9.41 -19.09
C ILE A 17 2.18 8.61 -17.91
N ASP A 18 0.93 8.88 -17.53
CA ASP A 18 0.25 8.19 -16.42
C ASP A 18 0.03 6.70 -16.73
N ALA A 19 -0.32 6.36 -17.98
CA ALA A 19 -0.43 4.98 -18.44
C ALA A 19 0.93 4.25 -18.46
N GLY A 20 2.02 4.94 -18.79
CA GLY A 20 3.38 4.39 -18.78
C GLY A 20 3.99 4.22 -17.39
N ASN A 21 3.53 4.99 -16.40
CA ASN A 21 3.98 4.91 -15.00
C ASN A 21 3.24 3.84 -14.17
N ARG A 22 2.46 2.97 -14.81
CA ARG A 22 1.80 1.87 -14.10
C ARG A 22 2.84 0.94 -13.52
N VAL A 23 2.83 0.84 -12.20
CA VAL A 23 3.66 -0.13 -11.47
C VAL A 23 3.05 -1.50 -11.71
N GLU A 24 3.77 -2.37 -12.40
CA GLU A 24 3.40 -3.79 -12.47
C GLU A 24 3.70 -4.44 -11.12
N TYR A 25 2.63 -4.85 -10.42
CA TYR A 25 2.75 -5.62 -9.20
C TYR A 25 2.80 -7.10 -9.54
N LYS A 26 3.93 -7.75 -9.26
CA LYS A 26 4.05 -9.22 -9.38
C LYS A 26 3.50 -9.86 -8.13
N LEU A 27 2.58 -10.82 -8.29
CA LEU A 27 2.08 -11.64 -7.19
C LEU A 27 3.20 -12.50 -6.61
N SER A 28 3.17 -12.69 -5.29
CA SER A 28 4.06 -13.66 -4.63
C SER A 28 3.51 -15.08 -4.83
N GLU A 29 4.40 -16.07 -4.80
CA GLU A 29 4.00 -17.48 -4.99
C GLU A 29 3.00 -17.92 -3.92
N GLU A 30 3.18 -17.44 -2.68
CA GLU A 30 2.29 -17.73 -1.55
C GLU A 30 0.89 -17.13 -1.75
N ALA A 31 0.80 -15.95 -2.38
CA ALA A 31 -0.48 -15.32 -2.68
C ALA A 31 -1.25 -16.11 -3.74
N ILE A 32 -0.56 -16.64 -4.74
CA ILE A 32 -1.15 -17.46 -5.80
C ILE A 32 -1.64 -18.79 -5.23
N GLU A 33 -0.82 -19.45 -4.40
CA GLU A 33 -1.20 -20.71 -3.75
C GLU A 33 -2.43 -20.56 -2.83
N ALA A 34 -2.54 -19.42 -2.15
CA ALA A 34 -3.69 -19.08 -1.33
C ALA A 34 -4.94 -18.66 -2.13
N GLY A 35 -4.85 -18.58 -3.46
CA GLY A 35 -5.96 -18.22 -4.35
C GLY A 35 -6.25 -16.72 -4.40
N PHE A 36 -5.24 -15.87 -4.21
CA PHE A 36 -5.34 -14.42 -4.42
C PHE A 36 -4.76 -14.00 -5.78
N ASP A 37 -5.56 -13.23 -6.51
CA ASP A 37 -5.22 -12.74 -7.86
C ASP A 37 -4.87 -11.25 -7.88
N ILE A 38 -4.62 -10.65 -6.72
CA ILE A 38 -4.30 -9.22 -6.60
C ILE A 38 -3.24 -8.96 -5.54
N HIS A 39 -2.27 -8.11 -5.89
CA HIS A 39 -1.15 -7.83 -5.02
C HIS A 39 -1.55 -6.83 -3.91
N PRO A 40 -1.09 -6.99 -2.65
CA PRO A 40 -1.43 -6.09 -1.54
C PRO A 40 -1.15 -4.61 -1.85
N ASN A 41 0.03 -4.31 -2.41
CA ASN A 41 0.42 -2.93 -2.75
C ASN A 41 -0.43 -2.32 -3.88
N GLU A 42 -1.01 -3.13 -4.76
CA GLU A 42 -1.88 -2.65 -5.82
C GLU A 42 -3.16 -2.06 -5.22
N ILE A 43 -3.80 -2.79 -4.30
CA ILE A 43 -4.99 -2.32 -3.59
C ILE A 43 -4.65 -1.12 -2.70
N ALA A 44 -3.51 -1.19 -1.99
CA ALA A 44 -3.05 -0.09 -1.16
C ALA A 44 -2.89 1.21 -1.98
N SER A 45 -2.39 1.11 -3.22
CA SER A 45 -2.26 2.27 -4.12
C SER A 45 -3.63 2.87 -4.47
N ILE A 46 -4.61 2.02 -4.82
CA ILE A 46 -5.98 2.44 -5.20
C ILE A 46 -6.65 3.17 -4.04
N VAL A 47 -6.54 2.64 -2.82
CA VAL A 47 -7.13 3.24 -1.62
C VAL A 47 -6.41 4.54 -1.24
N ARG A 48 -5.08 4.56 -1.31
CA ARG A 48 -4.28 5.73 -0.93
C ARG A 48 -4.49 6.93 -1.84
N SER A 49 -4.63 6.72 -3.14
CA SER A 49 -4.85 7.80 -4.12
C SER A 49 -6.32 8.04 -4.43
N GLN A 50 -7.23 7.24 -3.86
CA GLN A 50 -8.67 7.26 -4.15
C GLN A 50 -8.93 7.16 -5.68
N ASP A 51 -8.17 6.30 -6.35
CA ASP A 51 -8.16 6.22 -7.81
C ASP A 51 -9.26 5.28 -8.33
N TYR A 52 -10.42 5.88 -8.57
CA TYR A 52 -11.57 5.20 -9.16
C TYR A 52 -11.32 4.63 -10.56
N LYS A 53 -10.36 5.21 -11.32
CA LYS A 53 -10.05 4.70 -12.66
C LYS A 53 -9.28 3.39 -12.57
N ASN A 54 -8.32 3.30 -11.65
CA ASN A 54 -7.63 2.03 -11.39
C ASN A 54 -8.57 0.98 -10.80
N LEU A 55 -9.51 1.36 -9.92
CA LEU A 55 -10.56 0.45 -9.47
C LEU A 55 -11.42 -0.08 -10.63
N SER A 56 -11.83 0.79 -11.57
CA SER A 56 -12.59 0.34 -12.75
C SER A 56 -11.78 -0.54 -13.69
N ASN A 57 -10.48 -0.24 -13.87
CA ASN A 57 -9.58 -1.07 -14.67
C ASN A 57 -9.42 -2.48 -14.06
N ASN A 58 -9.50 -2.58 -12.73
CA ASN A 58 -9.45 -3.85 -12.02
C ASN A 58 -10.76 -4.66 -12.08
N GLY A 59 -11.75 -4.19 -12.84
CA GLY A 59 -13.06 -4.83 -12.99
C GLY A 59 -14.10 -4.37 -11.96
N GLY A 60 -13.80 -3.30 -11.21
CA GLY A 60 -14.71 -2.75 -10.20
C GLY A 60 -14.72 -3.55 -8.88
N VAL A 61 -15.67 -3.23 -8.02
CA VAL A 61 -15.74 -3.74 -6.64
C VAL A 61 -15.93 -5.25 -6.59
N GLU A 62 -16.84 -5.80 -7.42
CA GLU A 62 -17.11 -7.24 -7.47
C GLU A 62 -15.91 -8.05 -7.99
N ALA A 63 -15.17 -7.52 -8.96
CA ALA A 63 -13.95 -8.17 -9.43
C ALA A 63 -12.86 -8.15 -8.36
N VAL A 64 -12.69 -7.05 -7.63
CA VAL A 64 -11.74 -6.97 -6.51
C VAL A 64 -12.12 -7.94 -5.38
N ALA A 65 -13.41 -8.07 -5.05
CA ALA A 65 -13.87 -9.05 -4.06
C ALA A 65 -13.52 -10.49 -4.46
N ARG A 66 -13.73 -10.84 -5.73
CA ARG A 66 -13.35 -12.15 -6.28
C ARG A 66 -11.83 -12.38 -6.26
N LYS A 67 -11.03 -11.39 -6.66
CA LYS A 67 -9.55 -11.48 -6.62
C LYS A 67 -9.00 -11.62 -5.20
N LEU A 68 -9.72 -11.09 -4.21
CA LEU A 68 -9.41 -11.25 -2.78
C LEU A 68 -10.02 -12.52 -2.17
N SER A 69 -10.70 -13.35 -2.96
CA SER A 69 -11.42 -14.54 -2.48
C SER A 69 -12.36 -14.21 -1.30
N VAL A 70 -13.11 -13.12 -1.41
CA VAL A 70 -14.07 -12.64 -0.40
C VAL A 70 -15.50 -12.70 -0.94
N SER A 71 -16.43 -13.20 -0.13
CA SER A 71 -17.86 -13.11 -0.41
C SER A 71 -18.38 -11.72 -0.04
N THR A 72 -19.13 -11.09 -0.94
CA THR A 72 -19.74 -9.78 -0.66
C THR A 72 -20.87 -9.86 0.37
N ASP A 73 -21.52 -11.02 0.48
CA ASP A 73 -22.67 -11.24 1.36
C ASP A 73 -22.25 -11.81 2.71
N GLU A 74 -21.32 -12.78 2.70
CA GLU A 74 -20.91 -13.52 3.90
C GLU A 74 -19.53 -13.09 4.44
N GLY A 75 -18.77 -12.31 3.66
CA GLY A 75 -17.45 -11.84 4.05
C GLY A 75 -16.36 -12.92 3.95
N VAL A 76 -15.58 -13.06 5.02
CA VAL A 76 -14.36 -13.87 5.10
C VAL A 76 -14.49 -14.92 6.21
N SER A 77 -14.09 -16.16 5.92
CA SER A 77 -14.05 -17.24 6.91
C SER A 77 -12.89 -17.07 7.89
N GLU A 78 -13.12 -17.37 9.17
CA GLU A 78 -12.11 -17.29 10.25
C GLU A 78 -10.86 -18.11 9.95
N ALA A 79 -11.01 -19.28 9.31
CA ALA A 79 -9.90 -20.15 8.94
C ALA A 79 -8.92 -19.50 7.93
N SER A 80 -9.36 -18.47 7.20
CA SER A 80 -8.52 -17.76 6.23
C SER A 80 -7.79 -16.54 6.80
N ILE A 81 -8.06 -16.17 8.07
CA ILE A 81 -7.50 -14.96 8.69
C ILE A 81 -5.97 -15.05 8.78
N ASP A 82 -5.42 -16.18 9.23
CA ASP A 82 -3.98 -16.34 9.41
C ASP A 82 -3.23 -16.23 8.08
N CYS A 83 -3.74 -16.91 7.05
CA CYS A 83 -3.19 -16.85 5.69
C CYS A 83 -3.23 -15.42 5.12
N ARG A 84 -4.35 -14.71 5.31
CA ARG A 84 -4.47 -13.31 4.90
C ARG A 84 -3.50 -12.39 5.64
N GLN A 85 -3.30 -12.59 6.95
CA GLN A 85 -2.33 -11.80 7.71
C GLN A 85 -0.88 -12.06 7.27
N GLN A 86 -0.55 -13.28 6.84
CA GLN A 86 0.77 -13.59 6.29
C GLN A 86 1.02 -12.87 4.96
N ILE A 87 0.01 -12.80 4.08
CA ILE A 87 0.17 -12.23 2.73
C ILE A 87 -0.02 -10.71 2.70
N PHE A 88 -1.08 -10.20 3.35
CA PHE A 88 -1.44 -8.77 3.34
C PHE A 88 -0.86 -8.00 4.53
N GLY A 89 -0.31 -8.72 5.52
CA GLY A 89 0.16 -8.13 6.77
C GLY A 89 -0.96 -7.95 7.80
N ALA A 90 -0.55 -7.66 9.03
CA ALA A 90 -1.47 -7.35 10.11
C ALA A 90 -2.02 -5.93 9.97
N ASN A 91 -3.30 -5.73 10.31
CA ASN A 91 -3.92 -4.40 10.39
C ASN A 91 -3.46 -3.65 11.65
N ARG A 92 -2.19 -3.28 11.69
CA ARG A 92 -1.56 -2.50 12.77
C ARG A 92 -0.70 -1.41 12.15
N TYR A 93 -0.77 -0.21 12.70
CA TYR A 93 0.15 0.85 12.32
C TYR A 93 1.56 0.48 12.75
N THR A 94 2.54 0.71 11.87
CA THR A 94 3.94 0.53 12.22
C THR A 94 4.31 1.56 13.28
N GLU A 95 4.51 1.10 14.51
CA GLU A 95 5.00 1.94 15.60
C GLU A 95 6.46 2.32 15.36
N LYS A 96 6.85 3.51 15.83
CA LYS A 96 8.25 3.92 15.81
C LYS A 96 9.05 2.92 16.65
N PRO A 97 10.20 2.42 16.17
CA PRO A 97 11.03 1.54 16.98
C PRO A 97 11.36 2.22 18.30
N SER A 98 11.17 1.48 19.40
CA SER A 98 11.51 1.96 20.74
C SER A 98 12.99 2.28 20.80
N ARG A 99 13.34 3.39 21.44
CA ARG A 99 14.73 3.72 21.77
C ARG A 99 15.28 2.65 22.72
N THR A 100 16.46 2.13 22.44
CA THR A 100 17.10 1.14 23.32
C THR A 100 17.57 1.82 24.60
N PHE A 101 17.65 1.06 25.69
CA PHE A 101 18.17 1.55 26.97
C PHE A 101 19.56 2.18 26.83
N LEU A 102 20.46 1.55 26.07
CA LEU A 102 21.81 2.06 25.84
C LEU A 102 21.84 3.40 25.10
N MET A 103 20.88 3.66 24.22
CA MET A 103 20.81 4.95 23.55
C MET A 103 20.47 6.07 24.54
N PHE A 104 19.61 5.79 25.54
CA PHE A 104 19.36 6.74 26.62
C PHE A 104 20.56 6.94 27.54
N VAL A 105 21.32 5.88 27.82
CA VAL A 105 22.57 5.99 28.61
C VAL A 105 23.61 6.82 27.86
N TRP A 106 23.75 6.59 26.55
CA TRP A 106 24.64 7.36 25.69
C TRP A 106 24.24 8.84 25.61
N ASP A 107 22.95 9.14 25.42
CA ASP A 107 22.41 10.50 25.45
C ASP A 107 22.72 11.18 26.81
N ALA A 108 22.54 10.46 27.93
CA ALA A 108 22.79 10.99 29.27
C ALA A 108 24.28 11.23 29.57
N LEU A 109 25.19 10.41 29.03
CA LEU A 109 26.63 10.59 29.21
C LEU A 109 27.17 11.84 28.48
N GLN A 110 26.48 12.28 27.43
CA GLN A 110 26.83 13.48 26.66
C GLN A 110 26.20 14.76 27.22
N ASP A 111 25.48 14.68 28.34
CA ASP A 111 24.88 15.84 28.97
C ASP A 111 25.99 16.73 29.59
N LEU A 112 26.11 17.96 29.05
CA LEU A 112 27.05 18.97 29.50
C LEU A 112 26.86 19.32 30.98
N THR A 113 25.62 19.31 31.48
CA THR A 113 25.32 19.65 32.88
C THR A 113 25.88 18.61 33.84
N LEU A 114 25.72 17.32 33.51
CA LEU A 114 26.31 16.22 34.26
C LEU A 114 27.85 16.22 34.16
N THR A 115 28.38 16.59 33.00
CA THR A 115 29.84 16.67 32.77
C THR A 115 30.50 17.78 33.57
N ILE A 116 29.84 18.94 33.72
CA ILE A 116 30.39 20.08 34.49
C ILE A 116 30.27 19.87 36.01
N LEU A 117 29.27 19.09 36.46
CA LEU A 117 28.99 18.89 37.88
C LEU A 117 29.79 17.73 38.52
N MET A 118 30.24 16.75 37.72
CA MET A 118 31.18 15.68 38.12
C MET A 118 32.61 16.21 38.21
#